data_AF-A0A0A2KAY2-F1
#
_entry.id   AF-A0A0A2KAY2-F1
#
_cell.length_a   1.000
_cell.length_b   1.000
_cell.length_c   1.000
_cell.angle_alpha   90.00
_cell.angle_beta   90.00
_cell.angle_gamma   90.00
#
_symmetry.space_group_name_H-M   'P 1'
#
loop_
_entity.id
_entity.type
_entity.pdbx_description
1 polymer ?
#
loop_
_entity_poly.entity_id
_entity_poly.type
_entity_poly.pdbx_seq_one_letter_code
_entity_poly.pdbx_strand_id
1 'polypeptide(L)'
;MAETRSSPNVITASLPALEVQREDKFKDYNLSDITHVVVHLSDTTIKNIRSIMDSNADTSYKYENEDLSEILGKMLSLSIFGNENQLECLDTERVGRRKFVAYTNIEKKEKQDQSQNPSHGKLQVIEVMFMRTNPRETLKIFWRPARAIVFQRVLARVNNVVEMVRVRVMRTRSNAIPRKLIPRQRKGSASA
;
A
#
# COMPACT_ATOMS: atom_id res chain seq x y z
N MET A 1 -26.27 4.99 -31.80
CA MET A 1 -25.48 5.65 -30.75
C MET A 1 -24.37 4.69 -30.36
N ALA A 2 -23.12 4.98 -30.70
CA ALA A 2 -21.98 4.12 -30.41
C ALA A 2 -21.28 4.63 -29.16
N GLU A 3 -21.23 3.79 -28.13
CA GLU A 3 -20.55 4.06 -26.86
C GLU A 3 -19.05 4.23 -27.08
N THR A 4 -18.55 5.42 -26.78
CA THR A 4 -17.12 5.72 -26.74
C THR A 4 -16.54 5.02 -25.51
N ARG A 5 -15.97 3.83 -25.71
CA ARG A 5 -15.16 3.16 -24.67
C ARG A 5 -13.91 4.01 -24.43
N SER A 6 -13.91 4.77 -23.35
CA SER A 6 -12.74 5.48 -22.85
C SER A 6 -11.63 4.46 -22.58
N SER A 7 -10.58 4.53 -23.39
CA SER A 7 -9.34 3.77 -23.21
C SER A 7 -8.72 4.08 -21.84
N PRO A 8 -8.07 3.10 -21.17
CA PRO A 8 -7.41 3.36 -19.90
C PRO A 8 -6.31 4.39 -20.16
N ASN A 9 -6.36 5.47 -19.38
CA ASN A 9 -5.42 6.56 -19.44
C ASN A 9 -4.04 6.00 -19.04
N VAL A 10 -3.25 5.56 -20.03
CA VAL A 10 -1.86 5.14 -19.82
C VAL A 10 -1.10 6.42 -19.51
N ILE A 11 -0.90 6.67 -18.22
CA ILE A 11 -0.09 7.79 -17.75
C ILE A 11 1.37 7.43 -18.05
N THR A 12 1.86 7.86 -19.21
CA THR A 12 3.25 7.81 -19.67
C THR A 12 4.07 8.94 -19.03
N ALA A 13 4.05 9.06 -17.69
CA ALA A 13 5.13 9.77 -17.01
C ALA A 13 6.17 8.73 -16.61
N SER A 14 7.36 8.78 -17.22
CA SER A 14 8.43 7.84 -16.92
C SER A 14 8.87 8.02 -15.46
N LEU A 15 8.41 7.14 -14.57
CA LEU A 15 8.90 7.08 -13.20
C LEU A 15 10.42 6.90 -13.23
N PRO A 16 11.17 7.55 -12.31
CA PRO A 16 12.60 7.34 -12.25
C PRO A 16 12.89 5.86 -12.02
N ALA A 17 13.72 5.27 -12.88
CA ALA A 17 14.09 3.86 -12.74
C ALA A 17 14.84 3.65 -11.42
N LEU A 18 14.50 2.57 -10.70
CA LEU A 18 15.24 2.13 -9.53
C LEU A 18 16.07 0.89 -9.87
N GLU A 19 17.37 0.96 -9.61
CA GLU A 19 18.22 -0.23 -9.61
C GLU A 19 18.07 -0.93 -8.27
N VAL A 20 17.55 -2.16 -8.29
CA VAL A 20 17.28 -2.94 -7.09
C VAL A 20 18.47 -3.82 -6.74
N GLN A 21 19.07 -3.56 -5.59
CA GLN A 21 20.16 -4.36 -5.02
C GLN A 21 19.64 -5.20 -3.84
N ARG A 22 20.13 -6.43 -3.77
CA ARG A 22 19.81 -7.39 -2.69
C ARG A 22 21.12 -8.00 -2.19
N GLU A 23 21.22 -8.22 -0.89
CA GLU A 23 22.34 -9.00 -0.33
C GLU A 23 22.23 -10.46 -0.77
N ASP A 24 23.39 -11.07 -1.09
CA ASP A 24 23.47 -12.45 -1.57
C ASP A 24 22.81 -13.47 -0.64
N LYS A 25 22.87 -13.22 0.67
CA LYS A 25 22.26 -14.07 1.69
C LYS A 25 20.73 -14.11 1.65
N PHE A 26 20.10 -13.24 0.87
CA PHE A 26 18.65 -13.20 0.66
C PHE A 26 18.25 -13.59 -0.77
N LYS A 27 19.14 -14.20 -1.56
CA LYS A 27 18.83 -14.65 -2.93
C LYS A 27 17.60 -15.56 -2.99
N ASP A 28 17.47 -16.47 -2.02
CA ASP A 28 16.36 -17.42 -1.94
C ASP A 28 15.06 -16.81 -1.37
N TYR A 29 15.09 -15.54 -0.98
CA TYR A 29 13.91 -14.88 -0.43
C TYR A 29 12.90 -14.60 -1.55
N ASN A 30 11.72 -15.19 -1.42
CA ASN A 30 10.66 -15.12 -2.42
C ASN A 30 9.93 -13.77 -2.34
N LEU A 31 10.17 -12.89 -3.32
CA LEU A 31 9.47 -11.60 -3.42
C LEU A 31 7.95 -11.76 -3.53
N SER A 32 7.49 -12.88 -4.09
CA SER A 32 6.06 -13.14 -4.27
C SER A 32 5.32 -13.39 -2.96
N ASP A 33 6.01 -13.56 -1.83
CA ASP A 33 5.37 -13.75 -0.53
C ASP A 33 5.31 -12.46 0.31
N ILE A 34 5.93 -11.37 -0.18
CA ILE A 34 5.98 -10.08 0.52
C ILE A 34 4.59 -9.47 0.62
N THR A 35 4.17 -9.19 1.86
CA THR A 35 2.89 -8.53 2.14
C THR A 35 3.05 -7.05 2.44
N HIS A 36 4.21 -6.63 2.98
CA HIS A 36 4.44 -5.22 3.34
C HIS A 36 5.86 -4.77 3.01
N VAL A 37 5.98 -3.50 2.67
CA VAL A 37 7.25 -2.83 2.36
C VAL A 37 7.40 -1.60 3.24
N VAL A 38 8.52 -1.48 3.95
CA VAL A 38 8.81 -0.30 4.78
C VAL A 38 10.01 0.43 4.22
N VAL A 39 9.82 1.68 3.85
CA VAL A 39 10.86 2.51 3.25
C VAL A 39 11.47 3.43 4.29
N HIS A 40 12.80 3.47 4.33
CA HIS A 40 13.56 4.37 5.19
C HIS A 40 14.09 5.54 4.35
N LEU A 41 13.60 6.74 4.66
CA LEU A 41 14.00 7.96 3.98
C LEU A 41 14.74 8.89 4.93
N SER A 42 15.93 9.31 4.55
CA SER A 42 16.63 10.43 5.19
C SER A 42 16.19 11.75 4.57
N ASP A 43 16.34 12.87 5.27
CA ASP A 43 16.08 14.20 4.70
C ASP A 43 16.89 14.44 3.40
N THR A 44 18.11 13.91 3.31
CA THR A 44 18.93 13.96 2.09
C THR A 44 18.35 13.13 0.96
N THR A 45 17.88 11.92 1.25
CA THR A 45 17.20 11.05 0.27
C THR A 45 15.97 11.74 -0.29
N ILE A 46 15.15 12.34 0.58
CA ILE A 46 13.94 13.07 0.17
C ILE A 46 14.30 14.22 -0.78
N LYS A 47 15.32 15.01 -0.45
CA LYS A 47 15.80 16.10 -1.31
C LYS A 47 16.31 15.60 -2.66
N ASN A 48 17.07 14.51 -2.67
CA ASN A 48 17.60 13.94 -3.91
C ASN A 48 16.48 13.42 -4.81
N ILE A 49 15.50 12.70 -4.26
CA ILE A 49 14.37 12.18 -5.03
C ILE A 49 13.55 13.33 -5.62
N ARG A 50 13.25 14.36 -4.83
CA ARG A 50 12.57 15.57 -5.33
C ARG A 50 13.37 16.24 -6.44
N SER A 51 14.66 16.47 -6.23
CA SER A 51 15.52 17.08 -7.25
C SER A 51 15.56 16.30 -8.56
N ILE A 52 15.54 14.96 -8.52
CA ILE A 52 15.49 14.12 -9.72
C ILE A 52 14.15 14.29 -10.43
N MET A 53 13.05 14.26 -9.67
CA MET A 53 11.71 14.51 -10.22
C MET A 53 11.59 15.90 -10.86
N ASP A 54 12.09 16.93 -10.18
CA ASP A 54 12.11 18.31 -10.65
C ASP A 54 13.03 18.50 -11.86
N SER A 55 14.08 17.68 -12.01
CA SER A 55 14.99 17.74 -13.17
C SER A 55 14.45 17.03 -14.42
N ASN A 56 13.52 16.09 -14.27
CA ASN A 56 12.83 15.41 -15.37
C ASN A 56 11.62 16.21 -15.89
N ALA A 57 11.62 17.53 -15.65
CA ALA A 57 10.50 18.44 -15.77
C ALA A 57 10.18 18.94 -17.20
N ASP A 58 10.01 18.00 -18.15
CA ASP A 58 8.90 18.16 -19.12
C ASP A 58 7.55 17.76 -18.47
N THR A 59 7.57 17.36 -17.19
CA THR A 59 6.45 16.78 -16.42
C THR A 59 6.09 17.57 -15.14
N SER A 60 6.63 18.78 -14.94
CA SER A 60 6.54 19.55 -13.68
C SER A 60 5.11 19.76 -13.17
N TYR A 61 4.13 19.90 -14.07
CA TYR A 61 2.75 20.19 -13.67
C TYR A 61 2.02 19.02 -12.95
N LYS A 62 2.54 17.79 -13.02
CA LYS A 62 1.84 16.60 -12.49
C LYS A 62 2.22 16.23 -11.07
N TYR A 63 3.43 16.60 -10.64
CA TYR A 63 4.02 16.13 -9.38
C TYR A 63 4.05 17.17 -8.27
N GLU A 64 3.68 18.43 -8.54
CA GLU A 64 3.58 19.45 -7.47
C GLU A 64 2.49 19.13 -6.43
N ASN A 65 1.52 18.27 -6.77
CA ASN A 65 0.39 17.92 -5.90
C ASN A 65 0.32 16.44 -5.46
N GLU A 66 1.17 15.55 -5.99
CA GLU A 66 1.20 14.15 -5.52
C GLU A 66 2.06 14.03 -4.26
N ASP A 67 1.54 13.39 -3.22
CA ASP A 67 2.33 13.13 -2.01
C ASP A 67 3.53 12.25 -2.39
N LEU A 68 4.73 12.64 -1.94
CA LEU A 68 5.97 11.90 -2.18
C LEU A 68 5.81 10.40 -1.85
N SER A 69 4.99 10.09 -0.85
CA SER A 69 4.64 8.73 -0.43
C SER A 69 3.95 7.94 -1.55
N GLU A 70 3.09 8.56 -2.36
CA GLU A 70 2.40 7.92 -3.48
C GLU A 70 3.36 7.59 -4.62
N ILE A 71 4.19 8.56 -5.00
CA ILE A 71 5.18 8.42 -6.08
C ILE A 71 6.20 7.34 -5.72
N LEU A 72 6.68 7.35 -4.47
CA LEU A 72 7.55 6.29 -3.95
C LEU A 72 6.87 4.92 -4.00
N GLY A 73 5.58 4.86 -3.67
CA GLY A 73 4.79 3.63 -3.78
C GLY A 73 4.81 3.10 -5.20
N LYS A 74 4.51 3.95 -6.20
CA LYS A 74 4.52 3.59 -7.62
C LYS A 74 5.88 3.10 -8.09
N MET A 75 6.95 3.85 -7.79
CA MET A 75 8.33 3.49 -8.15
C MET A 75 8.75 2.14 -7.58
N LEU A 76 8.45 1.89 -6.30
CA LEU A 76 8.78 0.63 -5.63
C LEU A 76 7.93 -0.53 -6.14
N SER A 77 6.65 -0.28 -6.41
CA SER A 77 5.74 -1.29 -6.95
C SER A 77 6.23 -1.79 -8.30
N LEU A 78 6.57 -0.85 -9.19
CA LEU A 78 7.12 -1.15 -10.51
C LEU A 78 8.46 -1.88 -10.41
N SER A 79 9.35 -1.41 -9.53
CA SER A 79 10.73 -1.92 -9.49
C SER A 79 10.87 -3.26 -8.77
N ILE A 80 10.06 -3.53 -7.75
CA ILE A 80 10.11 -4.77 -6.96
C ILE A 80 9.16 -5.83 -7.52
N PHE A 81 7.99 -5.44 -8.03
CA PHE A 81 6.93 -6.37 -8.44
C PHE A 81 6.55 -6.29 -9.92
N GLY A 82 7.08 -5.33 -10.68
CA GLY A 82 6.76 -5.16 -12.10
C GLY A 82 5.38 -4.55 -12.37
N ASN A 83 4.67 -4.09 -11.34
CA ASN A 83 3.34 -3.48 -11.46
C ASN A 83 3.28 -2.20 -10.63
N GLU A 84 3.01 -1.07 -11.26
CA GLU A 84 2.99 0.27 -10.64
C GLU A 84 1.97 0.41 -9.51
N ASN A 85 0.84 -0.30 -9.56
CA ASN A 85 -0.28 -0.11 -8.64
C ASN A 85 -0.34 -1.16 -7.52
N GLN A 86 0.74 -1.90 -7.30
CA GLN A 86 0.73 -3.04 -6.37
C GLN A 86 0.91 -2.66 -4.89
N LEU A 87 1.47 -1.49 -4.59
CA LEU A 87 1.64 -1.01 -3.22
C LEU A 87 0.69 0.14 -2.89
N GLU A 88 -0.06 -0.02 -1.81
CA GLU A 88 -0.91 1.01 -1.22
C GLU A 88 -0.25 1.55 0.06
N CYS A 89 -0.20 2.88 0.24
CA CYS A 89 0.35 3.49 1.45
C CYS A 89 -0.50 3.10 2.67
N LEU A 90 0.13 2.46 3.66
CA LEU A 90 -0.50 2.05 4.92
C LEU A 90 -0.40 3.13 5.99
N ASP A 91 0.82 3.62 6.21
CA ASP A 91 1.11 4.61 7.24
C ASP A 91 2.41 5.35 6.91
N THR A 92 2.54 6.55 7.46
CA THR A 92 3.74 7.36 7.38
C THR A 92 4.11 7.87 8.76
N GLU A 93 5.34 7.60 9.19
CA GLU A 93 5.86 8.02 10.49
C GLU A 93 7.16 8.80 10.32
N ARG A 94 7.33 9.89 11.09
CA ARG A 94 8.62 10.59 11.17
C ARG A 94 9.22 10.37 12.56
N VAL A 95 10.42 9.79 12.60
CA VAL A 95 11.19 9.59 13.83
C VAL A 95 12.51 10.33 13.70
N GLY A 96 12.63 11.47 14.40
CA GLY A 96 13.76 12.38 14.26
C GLY A 96 13.94 12.86 12.82
N ARG A 97 15.12 12.65 12.23
CA ARG A 97 15.48 13.03 10.85
C ARG A 97 15.18 11.96 9.79
N ARG A 98 14.43 10.91 10.17
CA ARG A 98 14.07 9.81 9.26
C ARG A 98 12.56 9.75 9.10
N LYS A 99 12.10 9.70 7.84
CA LYS A 99 10.71 9.41 7.47
C LYS A 99 10.62 7.92 7.11
N PHE A 100 9.62 7.26 7.64
CA PHE A 100 9.29 5.87 7.38
C PHE A 100 7.95 5.85 6.66
N VAL A 101 7.88 5.12 5.56
CA VAL A 101 6.62 4.92 4.83
C VAL A 101 6.38 3.44 4.73
N ALA A 102 5.26 2.98 5.27
CA ALA A 102 4.85 1.59 5.20
C ALA A 102 3.82 1.43 4.08
N TYR A 103 3.97 0.36 3.30
CA TYR A 103 3.06 0.01 2.21
C TYR A 103 2.53 -1.40 2.40
N THR A 104 1.30 -1.61 1.94
CA THR A 104 0.65 -2.92 1.86
C THR A 104 0.64 -3.39 0.42
N ASN A 105 1.02 -4.65 0.18
CA ASN A 105 0.90 -5.29 -1.13
C ASN A 105 -0.56 -5.75 -1.32
N ILE A 106 -1.29 -5.06 -2.19
CA ILE A 106 -2.74 -5.27 -2.35
C ILE A 106 -3.06 -6.63 -2.99
N GLU A 107 -2.17 -7.18 -3.81
CA GLU A 107 -2.33 -8.52 -4.41
C GLU A 107 -2.34 -9.64 -3.34
N LYS A 108 -1.77 -9.34 -2.16
CA LYS A 108 -1.77 -10.26 -1.01
C LYS A 108 -2.90 -9.99 -0.02
N LYS A 109 -3.38 -8.75 0.04
CA LYS A 109 -4.53 -8.33 0.84
C LYS A 109 -5.79 -9.13 0.43
N GLU A 110 -6.06 -9.23 -0.88
CA GLU A 110 -7.23 -9.94 -1.42
C GLU A 110 -7.23 -11.45 -1.11
N LYS A 111 -6.05 -12.06 -0.94
CA LYS A 111 -5.91 -13.49 -0.62
C LYS A 111 -6.07 -13.79 0.87
N GLN A 112 -6.00 -12.78 1.75
CA GLN A 112 -6.12 -12.95 3.21
C GLN A 112 -7.56 -12.80 3.71
N ASP A 113 -8.42 -12.08 2.99
CA ASP A 113 -9.81 -11.80 3.42
C ASP A 113 -10.73 -13.04 3.50
N GLN A 114 -10.28 -14.21 3.03
CA GLN A 114 -11.06 -15.45 3.07
C GLN A 114 -10.81 -16.34 4.30
N SER A 115 -9.74 -16.12 5.08
CA SER A 115 -9.46 -16.92 6.28
C SER A 115 -9.45 -16.04 7.51
N GLN A 116 -10.45 -16.21 8.38
CA GLN A 116 -10.59 -15.47 9.62
C GLN A 116 -9.35 -15.62 10.52
N ASN A 117 -9.04 -14.51 11.20
CA ASN A 117 -7.88 -14.21 12.04
C ASN A 117 -6.58 -13.92 11.27
N PRO A 118 -5.95 -12.75 11.51
CA PRO A 118 -4.54 -12.53 11.18
C PRO A 118 -3.71 -13.39 12.13
N SER A 119 -3.75 -14.71 11.94
CA SER A 119 -2.74 -15.61 12.47
C SER A 119 -1.39 -15.02 12.07
N HIS A 120 -0.50 -14.84 13.05
CA HIS A 120 0.86 -14.32 12.92
C HIS A 120 1.71 -14.96 11.80
N GLY A 121 1.21 -16.00 11.12
CA GLY A 121 1.94 -16.84 10.16
C GLY A 121 2.10 -16.32 8.74
N LYS A 122 1.62 -15.13 8.33
CA LYS A 122 1.75 -14.69 6.92
C LYS A 122 2.18 -13.25 6.70
N LEU A 123 2.59 -12.52 7.74
CA LEU A 123 3.16 -11.19 7.56
C LEU A 123 4.61 -11.37 7.07
N GLN A 124 4.89 -10.91 5.85
CA GLN A 124 6.25 -10.83 5.33
C GLN A 124 6.55 -9.37 5.02
N VAL A 125 7.46 -8.80 5.82
CA VAL A 125 7.81 -7.39 5.76
C VAL A 125 9.25 -7.28 5.30
N ILE A 126 9.49 -6.43 4.30
CA ILE A 126 10.85 -6.03 3.92
C ILE A 126 11.10 -4.58 4.30
N GLU A 127 12.35 -4.28 4.67
CA GLU A 127 12.87 -2.92 4.78
C GLU A 127 13.56 -2.56 3.47
N VAL A 128 13.20 -1.40 2.90
CA VAL A 128 13.83 -0.80 1.73
C VAL A 128 14.57 0.46 2.15
N MET A 129 15.80 0.58 1.70
CA MET A 129 16.69 1.70 1.96
C MET A 129 17.17 2.27 0.63
N PHE A 130 17.07 3.58 0.47
CA PHE A 130 17.67 4.25 -0.67
C PHE A 130 19.17 4.42 -0.43
N MET A 131 19.97 3.97 -1.39
CA MET A 131 21.41 4.16 -1.37
C MET A 131 21.73 5.62 -1.72
N ARG A 132 22.83 6.13 -1.17
CA ARG A 132 23.29 7.48 -1.53
C ARG A 132 23.85 7.42 -2.94
N THR A 133 23.10 7.93 -3.90
CA THR A 133 23.53 8.08 -5.29
C THR A 133 23.77 9.54 -5.62
N ASN A 134 24.63 9.79 -6.61
CA ASN A 134 24.74 11.11 -7.21
C ASN A 134 23.38 11.47 -7.85
N PRO A 135 22.90 12.72 -7.77
CA PRO A 135 21.67 13.13 -8.47
C PRO A 135 21.67 12.83 -9.98
N ARG A 136 22.84 12.67 -10.59
CA ARG A 136 23.02 12.32 -12.01
C ARG A 136 23.02 10.80 -12.28
N GLU A 137 23.02 9.99 -11.23
CA GLU A 137 23.02 8.53 -11.33
C GLU A 137 21.62 7.98 -11.06
N THR A 138 21.33 6.82 -11.64
CA THR A 138 20.11 6.06 -11.36
C THR A 138 19.99 5.79 -9.86
N LEU A 139 18.80 6.03 -9.32
CA LEU A 139 18.50 5.75 -7.91
C LEU A 139 18.67 4.26 -7.66
N LYS A 140 19.45 3.93 -6.63
CA LYS A 140 19.66 2.55 -6.19
C LYS A 140 18.90 2.32 -4.90
N ILE A 141 18.15 1.23 -4.84
CA ILE A 141 17.52 0.76 -3.61
C ILE A 141 18.17 -0.53 -3.14
N PHE A 142 18.25 -0.67 -1.82
CA PHE A 142 18.64 -1.88 -1.15
C PHE A 142 17.47 -2.41 -0.34
N TRP A 143 17.25 -3.73 -0.30
CA TRP A 143 16.24 -4.29 0.58
C TRP A 143 16.70 -5.54 1.33
N ARG A 144 16.06 -5.76 2.47
CA ARG A 144 16.25 -6.94 3.33
C ARG A 144 14.95 -7.30 4.06
N PRO A 145 14.82 -8.52 4.63
CA PRO A 145 13.78 -8.82 5.60
C PRO A 145 13.78 -7.81 6.75
N ALA A 146 12.60 -7.41 7.20
CA ALA A 146 12.47 -6.40 8.24
C ALA A 146 13.02 -6.89 9.58
N ARG A 147 13.68 -5.99 10.30
CA ARG A 147 14.11 -6.22 11.68
C ARG A 147 12.89 -6.36 12.57
N ALA A 148 13.03 -7.10 13.67
CA ALA A 148 11.96 -7.35 14.63
C ALA A 148 11.19 -6.08 15.04
N ILE A 149 11.89 -4.97 15.29
CA ILE A 149 11.26 -3.70 15.69
C ILE A 149 10.37 -3.14 14.57
N VAL A 150 10.84 -3.15 13.32
CA VAL A 150 10.05 -2.67 12.17
C VAL A 150 8.87 -3.59 11.91
N PHE A 151 9.10 -4.91 11.97
CA PHE A 151 8.05 -5.92 11.85
C PHE A 151 6.93 -5.71 12.88
N GLN A 152 7.28 -5.55 14.16
CA GLN A 152 6.32 -5.36 15.24
C GLN A 152 5.50 -4.07 15.07
N ARG A 153 6.12 -2.98 14.57
CA ARG A 153 5.40 -1.74 14.26
C ARG A 153 4.39 -1.93 13.14
N VAL A 154 4.78 -2.60 12.06
CA VAL A 154 3.85 -2.90 10.96
C VAL A 154 2.72 -3.79 11.45
N LEU A 155 3.02 -4.83 12.23
CA LEU A 155 2.02 -5.71 12.81
C LEU A 155 1.00 -4.95 13.68
N ALA A 156 1.47 -4.06 14.56
CA ALA A 156 0.60 -3.22 15.38
C ALA A 156 -0.28 -2.30 14.52
N ARG A 157 0.25 -1.72 13.44
CA ARG A 157 -0.54 -0.89 12.52
C ARG A 157 -1.61 -1.69 11.78
N VAL A 158 -1.25 -2.86 11.24
CA VAL A 158 -2.20 -3.76 10.57
C VAL A 158 -3.33 -4.16 11.52
N ASN A 159 -3.00 -4.57 12.74
CA ASN A 159 -4.00 -4.97 13.74
C ASN A 159 -4.95 -3.82 14.11
N ASN A 160 -4.43 -2.60 14.29
CA ASN A 160 -5.25 -1.42 14.56
C ASN A 160 -6.23 -1.13 13.41
N VAL A 161 -5.79 -1.27 12.15
CA VAL A 161 -6.66 -1.08 10.98
C VAL A 161 -7.76 -2.14 10.95
N VAL A 162 -7.42 -3.41 11.19
CA VAL A 162 -8.39 -4.51 11.24
C VAL A 162 -9.42 -4.29 12.35
N GLU A 163 -8.98 -3.89 13.55
CA GLU A 163 -9.89 -3.57 14.66
C GLU A 163 -10.82 -2.40 14.32
N MET A 164 -10.30 -1.32 13.74
CA MET A 164 -11.12 -0.19 13.30
C MET A 164 -12.17 -0.60 12.25
N VAL A 165 -11.79 -1.44 11.28
CA VAL A 165 -12.72 -1.97 10.28
C VAL A 165 -13.79 -2.83 10.95
N ARG A 166 -13.41 -3.72 11.86
CA ARG A 166 -14.35 -4.57 12.62
C ARG A 166 -15.35 -3.73 13.40
N VAL A 167 -14.90 -2.70 14.12
CA VAL A 167 -15.76 -1.79 14.87
C VAL A 167 -16.73 -1.05 13.94
N ARG A 168 -16.26 -0.56 12.79
CA ARG A 168 -17.12 0.09 11.79
C ARG A 168 -18.18 -0.87 11.26
N VAL A 169 -17.81 -2.09 10.87
CA VAL A 169 -18.75 -3.10 10.38
C VAL A 169 -19.79 -3.45 11.44
N MET A 170 -19.38 -3.62 12.71
CA MET A 170 -20.30 -3.87 13.82
C MET A 170 -21.28 -2.71 14.04
N ARG A 171 -20.81 -1.46 13.99
CA ARG A 171 -21.67 -0.27 14.09
C ARG A 171 -22.64 -0.14 12.91
N THR A 172 -22.20 -0.44 11.69
CA THR A 172 -23.08 -0.44 10.52
C THR A 172 -24.16 -1.53 10.63
N ARG A 173 -23.81 -2.72 11.13
CA ARG A 173 -24.77 -3.80 11.39
C ARG A 173 -25.75 -3.47 12.52
N SER A 174 -25.33 -2.76 13.56
CA SER A 174 -26.23 -2.32 14.63
C SER A 174 -27.16 -1.18 14.20
N ASN A 175 -26.70 -0.31 13.29
CA ASN A 175 -27.49 0.80 12.74
C ASN A 175 -28.40 0.39 11.57
N ALA A 176 -28.22 -0.80 11.02
CA ALA A 176 -29.18 -1.41 10.11
C ALA A 176 -30.43 -1.80 10.91
N ILE A 177 -31.36 -0.86 11.02
CA ILE A 177 -32.69 -1.06 11.60
C ILE A 177 -33.27 -2.36 10.99
N PRO A 178 -33.65 -3.37 11.78
CA PRO A 178 -34.42 -4.47 11.25
C PRO A 178 -35.73 -3.87 10.77
N ARG A 179 -35.97 -3.86 9.45
CA ARG A 179 -37.31 -3.62 8.91
C ARG A 179 -38.22 -4.65 9.59
N LYS A 180 -38.94 -4.21 10.61
CA LYS A 180 -39.97 -5.01 11.29
C LYS A 180 -40.83 -5.60 10.18
N LEU A 181 -40.79 -6.94 10.06
CA LEU A 181 -41.78 -7.69 9.34
C LEU A 181 -43.13 -7.32 9.95
N ILE A 182 -43.90 -6.51 9.23
CA ILE A 182 -45.28 -6.20 9.58
C ILE A 182 -46.00 -7.56 9.62
N PRO A 183 -46.61 -7.96 10.75
CA PRO A 183 -47.38 -9.19 10.78
C PRO A 183 -48.59 -9.01 9.87
N ARG A 184 -48.68 -9.82 8.81
CA ARG A 184 -49.92 -9.95 8.02
C ARG A 184 -51.03 -10.40 8.98
N GLN A 185 -52.00 -9.54 9.23
CA GLN A 185 -53.26 -9.96 9.83
C GLN A 185 -53.91 -11.01 8.89
N ARG A 186 -53.97 -12.26 9.36
CA ARG A 186 -54.88 -13.26 8.81
C ARG A 186 -56.30 -12.79 9.12
N LYS A 187 -57.05 -12.36 8.09
CA LYS A 187 -58.51 -12.32 8.17
C LYS A 187 -59.00 -13.76 8.24
N GLY A 188 -59.51 -14.14 9.41
CA GLY A 188 -60.22 -15.39 9.62
C GLY A 188 -61.53 -15.37 8.86
N SER A 189 -61.81 -16.47 8.20
CA SER A 189 -63.11 -16.84 7.66
C SER A 189 -64.11 -16.98 8.82
N ALA A 190 -65.26 -16.34 8.71
CA ALA A 190 -66.43 -16.64 9.53
C ALA A 190 -67.55 -17.04 8.57
N SER A 191 -67.95 -18.32 8.68
CA SER A 191 -69.20 -18.85 8.14
C SER A 191 -70.37 -18.31 8.95
N ALA A 192 -71.43 -17.92 8.24
CA ALA A 192 -72.83 -18.09 8.62
C ALA A 192 -73.66 -18.04 7.34
#